data_AF-A0A540R691-F1
#
_entry.id   AF-A0A540R691-F1
#
_cell.length_a   1.000
_cell.length_b   1.000
_cell.length_c   1.000
_cell.angle_alpha   90.00
_cell.angle_beta   90.00
_cell.angle_gamma   90.00
#
_symmetry.space_group_name_H-M   'P 1'
#
loop_
_entity.id
_entity.type
_entity.pdbx_description
1 polymer ?
#
loop_
_entity_poly.entity_id
_entity_poly.type
_entity_poly.pdbx_seq_one_letter_code
_entity_poly.pdbx_strand_id
1 'polypeptide(L)'
;MLKHEDVQAAISARLDGEAYALEDDVIDAHLAGCPECAAYAEKVSTLAGFLGESVSDGMSPPQDLSEVILAGVEPEWRAVSAARQTGLAVGRVLMALMGVIFVAWAIAVVGSSSGVAQWTDGGTLDPGADPDKARLLIEAAALRFGLGMGLFYCVWRPASAPGVLPIVGTMFMFLLGFVVRDVALGTLDSSQVYALLSLAGAIAALVTTWLADRGYMLRALWKQAAAQPA
;
A
#
# COMPACT_ATOMS: atom_id res chain seq x y z
N MET A 1 -42.70 -42.23 13.01
CA MET A 1 -43.12 -41.55 14.26
C MET A 1 -41.90 -40.80 14.74
N LEU A 2 -41.92 -39.47 14.69
CA LEU A 2 -40.85 -38.65 15.27
C LEU A 2 -40.87 -38.85 16.78
N LYS A 3 -39.70 -39.00 17.40
CA LYS A 3 -39.61 -39.07 18.86
C LYS A 3 -39.69 -37.66 19.41
N HIS A 4 -40.38 -37.50 20.54
CA HIS A 4 -40.49 -36.20 21.20
C HIS A 4 -39.12 -35.63 21.59
N GLU A 5 -38.15 -36.49 21.93
CA GLU A 5 -36.77 -36.10 22.25
C GLU A 5 -36.06 -35.38 21.09
N ASP A 6 -36.22 -35.87 19.86
CA ASP A 6 -35.59 -35.29 18.68
C ASP A 6 -36.17 -33.91 18.35
N VAL A 7 -37.48 -33.74 18.57
CA VAL A 7 -38.19 -32.46 18.36
C VAL A 7 -37.82 -31.44 19.45
N GLN A 8 -37.73 -31.88 20.70
CA GLN A 8 -37.31 -31.01 21.82
C GLN A 8 -35.85 -30.54 21.65
N ALA A 9 -34.95 -31.44 21.22
CA ALA A 9 -33.56 -31.09 20.92
C ALA A 9 -33.46 -30.07 19.77
N ALA A 10 -34.26 -30.24 18.71
CA ALA A 10 -34.31 -29.28 17.60
C ALA A 10 -34.85 -27.90 18.04
N ILE A 11 -35.85 -27.87 18.91
CA ILE A 11 -36.38 -26.61 19.49
C ILE A 11 -35.31 -25.88 20.31
N SER A 12 -34.53 -26.60 21.13
CA SER A 12 -33.42 -26.03 21.90
C SER A 12 -32.33 -25.47 20.99
N ALA A 13 -31.87 -26.27 20.02
CA ALA A 13 -30.84 -25.84 19.06
C ALA A 13 -31.28 -24.61 18.25
N ARG A 14 -32.55 -24.54 17.86
CA ARG A 14 -33.15 -23.38 17.19
C ARG A 14 -33.12 -22.12 18.04
N LEU A 15 -33.32 -22.24 19.37
CA LEU A 15 -33.25 -21.12 20.31
C LEU A 15 -31.81 -20.62 20.52
N ASP A 16 -30.83 -21.52 20.52
CA ASP A 16 -29.40 -21.19 20.70
C ASP A 16 -28.70 -20.79 19.39
N GLY A 17 -29.38 -20.90 18.24
CA GLY A 17 -28.83 -20.60 16.92
C GLY A 17 -27.85 -21.65 16.40
N GLU A 18 -27.89 -22.85 16.96
CA GLU A 18 -27.07 -24.00 16.54
C GLU A 18 -27.73 -24.76 15.39
N ALA A 19 -26.94 -25.57 14.67
CA ALA A 19 -27.45 -26.38 13.57
C ALA A 19 -28.25 -27.60 14.09
N TYR A 20 -29.42 -27.86 13.50
CA TYR A 20 -30.26 -29.03 13.79
C TYR A 20 -30.67 -29.77 12.51
N ALA A 21 -31.03 -31.05 12.66
CA ALA A 21 -31.25 -31.96 11.54
C ALA A 21 -32.70 -32.00 11.01
N LEU A 22 -33.66 -31.44 11.74
CA LEU A 22 -35.06 -31.40 11.32
C LEU A 22 -35.36 -30.11 10.55
N GLU A 23 -36.13 -30.19 9.48
CA GLU A 23 -36.65 -28.99 8.79
C GLU A 23 -37.70 -28.28 9.64
N ASP A 24 -37.74 -26.94 9.55
CA ASP A 24 -38.65 -26.10 10.33
C ASP A 24 -40.12 -26.46 10.12
N ASP A 25 -40.52 -26.76 8.88
CA ASP A 25 -41.88 -27.15 8.54
C ASP A 25 -42.33 -28.43 9.26
N VAL A 26 -41.39 -29.36 9.51
CA VAL A 26 -41.66 -30.63 10.21
C VAL A 26 -41.84 -30.39 11.71
N ILE A 27 -41.06 -29.47 12.28
CA ILE A 27 -41.15 -29.08 13.69
C ILE A 27 -42.49 -28.36 13.94
N ASP A 28 -42.84 -27.39 13.09
CA ASP A 28 -44.07 -26.61 13.23
C ASP A 28 -45.33 -27.47 13.05
N ALA A 29 -45.31 -28.42 12.11
CA ALA A 29 -46.40 -29.40 11.94
C ALA A 29 -46.54 -30.32 13.17
N HIS A 30 -45.43 -30.71 13.81
CA HIS A 30 -45.48 -31.52 15.03
C HIS A 30 -46.00 -30.72 16.24
N LEU A 31 -45.62 -29.45 16.35
CA LEU A 31 -46.11 -28.54 17.39
C LEU A 31 -47.63 -28.31 17.29
N ALA A 32 -48.19 -28.25 16.08
CA ALA A 32 -49.63 -28.12 15.88
C ALA A 32 -50.42 -29.39 16.30
N GLY A 33 -49.78 -30.57 16.27
CA GLY A 33 -50.42 -31.85 16.56
C GLY A 33 -50.13 -32.43 17.94
N CYS A 34 -49.09 -31.96 18.63
CA CYS A 34 -48.63 -32.53 19.91
C CYS A 34 -48.65 -31.48 21.05
N PRO A 35 -49.53 -31.62 22.05
CA PRO A 35 -49.62 -30.67 23.15
C PRO A 35 -48.40 -30.70 24.08
N GLU A 36 -47.66 -31.82 24.14
CA GLU A 36 -46.47 -31.95 24.99
C GLU A 36 -45.29 -31.12 24.45
N CYS A 37 -45.00 -31.22 23.15
CA CYS A 37 -43.95 -30.43 22.52
C CYS A 37 -44.31 -28.93 22.45
N ALA A 38 -45.59 -28.59 22.30
CA ALA A 38 -46.06 -27.19 22.38
C ALA A 38 -45.82 -26.59 23.77
N ALA A 39 -46.16 -27.33 24.83
CA ALA A 39 -45.91 -26.90 26.20
C ALA A 39 -44.41 -26.81 26.53
N TYR A 40 -43.58 -27.66 25.93
CA TYR A 40 -42.12 -27.56 26.06
C TYR A 40 -41.58 -26.28 25.40
N ALA A 41 -41.98 -25.98 24.15
CA ALA A 41 -41.56 -24.77 23.45
C ALA A 41 -41.92 -23.48 24.22
N GLU A 42 -43.11 -23.42 24.82
CA GLU A 42 -43.53 -22.30 25.66
C GLU A 42 -42.68 -22.17 26.94
N LYS A 43 -42.34 -23.29 27.59
CA LYS A 43 -41.47 -23.29 28.78
C LYS A 43 -40.04 -22.84 28.47
N VAL A 44 -39.47 -23.27 27.35
CA VAL A 44 -38.09 -22.88 27.00
C VAL A 44 -38.04 -21.42 26.54
N SER A 45 -39.03 -20.95 25.77
CA SER A 45 -39.10 -19.54 25.36
C SER A 45 -39.32 -18.58 26.55
N THR A 46 -40.15 -18.96 27.53
CA THR A 46 -40.31 -18.17 28.76
C THR A 46 -39.03 -18.15 29.59
N LEU A 47 -38.33 -19.29 29.75
CA LEU A 47 -37.04 -19.36 30.44
C LEU A 47 -35.94 -18.55 29.74
N ALA A 48 -35.85 -18.63 28.41
CA ALA A 48 -34.93 -17.82 27.61
C ALA A 48 -35.24 -16.33 27.76
N GLY A 49 -36.53 -15.97 27.82
CA GLY A 49 -36.99 -14.63 28.17
C GLY A 49 -36.49 -14.18 29.54
N PHE A 50 -36.66 -14.98 30.60
CA PHE A 50 -36.16 -14.64 31.94
C PHE A 50 -34.63 -14.53 32.02
N LEU A 51 -33.89 -15.41 31.35
CA LEU A 51 -32.43 -15.35 31.30
C LEU A 51 -31.95 -14.11 30.53
N GLY A 52 -32.58 -13.81 29.38
CA GLY A 52 -32.35 -12.58 28.64
C GLY A 52 -32.71 -11.32 29.43
N GLU A 53 -33.83 -11.36 30.16
CA GLU A 53 -34.32 -10.25 30.99
C GLU A 53 -33.38 -9.99 32.18
N SER A 54 -32.80 -11.04 32.78
CA SER A 54 -31.81 -10.93 33.87
C SER A 54 -30.47 -10.33 33.43
N VAL A 55 -30.17 -10.37 32.13
CA VAL A 55 -29.08 -9.62 31.50
C VAL A 55 -29.56 -8.22 31.08
N SER A 56 -30.87 -8.01 30.96
CA SER A 56 -31.50 -6.76 30.50
C SER A 56 -31.96 -5.81 31.61
N ASP A 57 -31.96 -6.22 32.88
CA ASP A 57 -32.28 -5.33 34.03
C ASP A 57 -31.16 -4.30 34.21
N GLY A 58 -31.17 -3.30 33.32
CA GLY A 58 -30.17 -2.24 33.17
C GLY A 58 -29.58 -2.08 31.76
N MET A 59 -29.85 -2.98 30.80
CA MET A 59 -29.25 -2.89 29.47
C MET A 59 -30.24 -3.30 28.36
N SER A 60 -31.29 -2.50 28.18
CA SER A 60 -31.79 -2.30 26.82
C SER A 60 -30.59 -1.78 26.01
N PRO A 61 -30.15 -2.43 24.92
CA PRO A 61 -29.08 -1.87 24.10
C PRO A 61 -29.56 -0.48 23.69
N PRO A 62 -28.85 0.60 24.06
CA PRO A 62 -29.22 1.94 23.64
C PRO A 62 -29.42 1.92 22.12
N GLN A 63 -30.55 2.48 21.66
CA GLN A 63 -30.84 2.56 20.23
C GLN A 63 -29.65 3.25 19.54
N ASP A 64 -29.10 2.53 18.58
CA ASP A 64 -28.02 2.93 17.67
C ASP A 64 -26.72 3.43 18.33
N LEU A 65 -26.05 2.52 19.05
CA LEU A 65 -24.64 2.70 19.46
C LEU A 65 -23.65 2.70 18.28
N SER A 66 -24.11 2.48 17.05
CA SER A 66 -23.25 2.47 15.87
C SER A 66 -22.51 3.79 15.71
N GLU A 67 -23.16 4.95 15.94
CA GLU A 67 -22.51 6.25 15.89
C GLU A 67 -21.46 6.44 16.99
N VAL A 68 -21.69 5.94 18.20
CA VAL A 68 -20.73 6.07 19.32
C VAL A 68 -19.53 5.14 19.10
N ILE A 69 -19.77 3.93 18.63
CA ILE A 69 -18.72 2.96 18.28
C ILE A 69 -17.92 3.48 17.10
N LEU A 70 -18.58 3.96 16.03
CA LEU A 70 -17.91 4.60 14.91
C LEU A 70 -17.12 5.83 15.37
N ALA A 71 -17.70 6.72 16.18
CA ALA A 71 -17.00 7.90 16.70
C ALA A 71 -15.78 7.55 17.58
N GLY A 72 -15.79 6.41 18.25
CA GLY A 72 -14.64 5.89 19.02
C GLY A 72 -13.53 5.29 18.15
N VAL A 73 -13.87 4.67 17.02
CA VAL A 73 -12.91 3.99 16.12
C VAL A 73 -12.39 4.90 15.00
N GLU A 74 -13.23 5.83 14.53
CA GLU A 74 -12.93 6.80 13.47
C GLU A 74 -11.68 7.67 13.73
N PRO A 75 -11.31 8.07 14.96
CA PRO A 75 -10.11 8.88 15.21
C PRO A 75 -8.82 8.09 14.92
N GLU A 76 -8.77 6.81 15.32
CA GLU A 76 -7.63 5.95 15.03
C GLU A 76 -7.53 5.62 13.55
N TRP A 77 -8.67 5.32 12.91
CA TRP A 77 -8.73 5.05 11.48
C TRP A 77 -8.39 6.30 10.63
N ARG A 78 -8.84 7.49 11.06
CA ARG A 78 -8.47 8.77 10.45
C ARG A 78 -7.01 9.09 10.64
N ALA A 79 -6.42 8.86 11.81
CA ALA A 79 -4.99 9.11 12.03
C ALA A 79 -4.10 8.22 11.15
N VAL A 80 -4.44 6.94 11.02
CA VAL A 80 -3.71 5.99 10.18
C VAL A 80 -3.91 6.29 8.69
N SER A 81 -5.14 6.59 8.26
CA SER A 81 -5.44 6.94 6.86
C SER A 81 -4.85 8.30 6.47
N ALA A 82 -4.89 9.31 7.34
CA ALA A 82 -4.28 10.61 7.10
C ALA A 82 -2.75 10.51 6.99
N ALA A 83 -2.09 9.73 7.85
CA ALA A 83 -0.64 9.49 7.76
C ALA A 83 -0.25 8.80 6.44
N ARG A 84 -1.10 7.89 5.94
CA ARG A 84 -0.91 7.24 4.63
C ARG A 84 -1.09 8.23 3.48
N GLN A 85 -2.16 9.03 3.52
CA GLN A 85 -2.44 10.02 2.48
C GLN A 85 -1.37 11.11 2.42
N THR A 86 -0.91 11.61 3.57
CA THR A 86 0.20 12.58 3.63
C THR A 86 1.50 11.96 3.14
N GLY A 87 1.82 10.73 3.53
CA GLY A 87 3.00 10.01 3.03
C GLY A 87 3.00 9.83 1.51
N LEU A 88 1.86 9.44 0.93
CA LEU A 88 1.71 9.32 -0.53
C LEU A 88 1.79 10.69 -1.23
N ALA A 89 1.21 11.74 -0.63
CA ALA A 89 1.30 13.09 -1.16
C ALA A 89 2.75 13.60 -1.17
N VAL A 90 3.48 13.46 -0.06
CA VAL A 90 4.90 13.81 0.04
C VAL A 90 5.72 13.02 -0.99
N GLY A 91 5.49 11.71 -1.09
CA GLY A 91 6.15 10.86 -2.07
C GLY A 91 5.92 11.32 -3.52
N ARG A 92 4.69 11.72 -3.86
CA ARG A 92 4.38 12.29 -5.18
C ARG A 92 5.10 13.61 -5.44
N VAL A 93 5.14 14.51 -4.45
CA VAL A 93 5.87 15.78 -4.58
C VAL A 93 7.36 15.53 -4.79
N LEU A 94 7.97 14.62 -4.02
CA LEU A 94 9.38 14.26 -4.17
C LEU A 94 9.68 13.65 -5.54
N MET A 95 8.85 12.72 -6.03
CA MET A 95 9.01 12.13 -7.36
C MET A 95 8.83 13.17 -8.48
N ALA A 96 7.85 14.07 -8.36
CA ALA A 96 7.65 15.15 -9.32
C ALA A 96 8.85 16.10 -9.34
N LEU A 97 9.36 16.50 -8.17
CA LEU A 97 10.51 17.38 -8.04
C LEU A 97 11.77 16.74 -8.62
N MET A 98 12.06 15.47 -8.30
CA MET A 98 13.17 14.74 -8.92
C MET A 98 12.98 14.59 -10.44
N GLY A 99 11.77 14.29 -10.90
CA GLY A 99 11.45 14.22 -12.33
C GLY A 99 11.79 15.52 -13.06
N VAL A 100 11.39 16.66 -12.49
CA VAL A 100 11.73 17.99 -13.03
C VAL A 100 13.25 18.22 -13.05
N ILE A 101 13.96 17.87 -11.98
CA ILE A 101 15.42 18.01 -11.92
C ILE A 101 16.10 17.18 -13.02
N PHE A 102 15.70 15.91 -13.20
CA PHE A 102 16.28 15.05 -14.23
C PHE A 102 15.99 15.55 -15.65
N VAL A 103 14.78 16.03 -15.92
CA VAL A 103 14.42 16.59 -17.24
C VAL A 103 15.17 17.90 -17.50
N ALA A 104 15.20 18.82 -16.54
CA ALA A 104 15.94 20.07 -16.66
C ALA A 104 17.44 19.80 -16.88
N TRP A 105 17.99 18.82 -16.18
CA TRP A 105 19.37 18.43 -16.36
C TRP A 105 19.63 17.77 -17.72
N ALA A 106 18.73 16.91 -18.20
CA ALA A 106 18.82 16.35 -19.54
C ALA A 106 18.86 17.45 -20.61
N ILE A 107 17.99 18.46 -20.50
CA ILE A 107 17.98 19.63 -21.40
C ILE A 107 19.31 20.38 -21.33
N ALA A 108 19.86 20.61 -20.13
CA ALA A 108 21.16 21.26 -19.98
C ALA A 108 22.31 20.47 -20.63
N VAL A 109 22.28 19.14 -20.56
CA VAL A 109 23.28 18.25 -21.20
C VAL A 109 23.15 18.28 -22.74
N VAL A 110 21.93 18.37 -23.28
CA VAL A 110 21.74 18.58 -24.73
C VAL A 110 22.25 19.95 -25.15
N GLY A 111 22.03 20.99 -24.33
CA GLY A 111 22.60 22.31 -24.57
C GLY A 111 24.12 22.29 -24.65
N SER A 112 24.80 21.56 -23.75
CA SER A 112 26.26 21.45 -23.76
C SER A 112 26.80 20.60 -24.90
N SER A 113 26.04 19.65 -25.46
CA SER A 113 26.49 18.85 -26.61
C SER A 113 26.48 19.63 -27.93
N SER A 114 25.60 20.63 -28.06
CA SER A 114 25.46 21.47 -29.27
C SER A 114 26.71 22.30 -29.61
N GLY A 115 27.55 22.61 -28.62
CA GLY A 115 28.82 23.34 -28.82
C GLY A 115 30.00 22.46 -29.24
N VAL A 116 29.88 21.13 -29.12
CA VAL A 116 30.98 20.17 -29.37
C VAL A 116 30.88 19.53 -30.77
N ALA A 117 29.72 19.62 -31.42
CA ALA A 117 29.43 19.01 -32.72
C ALA A 117 29.10 20.05 -33.82
N GLN A 118 29.95 21.07 -33.99
CA GLN A 118 29.81 21.98 -35.14
C GLN A 118 30.27 21.28 -36.43
N TRP A 119 29.31 20.75 -37.19
CA TRP A 119 29.51 20.46 -38.60
C TRP A 119 29.34 21.76 -39.39
N THR A 120 30.43 22.33 -39.90
CA THR A 120 30.35 23.37 -40.92
C THR A 120 29.93 22.76 -42.25
N ASP A 121 29.18 23.51 -43.07
CA ASP A 121 28.63 23.12 -44.40
C ASP A 121 29.68 22.67 -45.46
N GLY A 122 30.94 22.50 -45.05
CA GLY A 122 32.05 22.03 -45.86
C GLY A 122 32.91 20.98 -45.14
N GLY A 123 32.30 19.91 -44.64
CA GLY A 123 32.92 18.58 -44.47
C GLY A 123 34.10 18.40 -43.49
N THR A 124 34.64 19.44 -42.87
CA THR A 124 35.71 19.32 -41.87
C THR A 124 35.22 19.76 -40.50
N LEU A 125 35.42 18.90 -39.50
CA LEU A 125 35.18 19.20 -38.09
C LEU A 125 36.17 20.29 -37.63
N ASP A 126 35.70 21.21 -36.79
CA ASP A 126 36.58 22.18 -36.11
C ASP A 126 37.65 21.43 -35.28
N PRO A 127 38.92 21.89 -35.19
CA PRO A 127 39.96 21.19 -34.44
C PRO A 127 39.66 20.98 -32.95
N GLY A 128 38.69 21.72 -32.38
CA GLY A 128 38.19 21.52 -31.02
C GLY A 128 36.94 20.63 -30.89
N ALA A 129 36.38 20.17 -32.01
CA ALA A 129 35.17 19.34 -32.02
C ALA A 129 35.50 17.88 -31.66
N ASP A 130 34.75 17.32 -30.70
CA ASP A 130 34.87 15.94 -30.26
C ASP A 130 33.53 15.21 -30.47
N PRO A 131 33.33 14.57 -31.64
CA PRO A 131 32.05 13.97 -32.00
C PRO A 131 31.67 12.80 -31.07
N ASP A 132 32.65 12.09 -30.51
CA ASP A 132 32.39 10.98 -29.60
C ASP A 132 31.87 11.48 -28.26
N LYS A 133 32.45 12.55 -27.70
CA LYS A 133 31.91 13.20 -26.49
C LYS A 133 30.50 13.73 -26.73
N ALA A 134 30.24 14.38 -27.87
CA ALA A 134 28.90 14.89 -28.18
C ALA A 134 27.86 13.76 -28.20
N ARG A 135 28.19 12.62 -28.81
CA ARG A 135 27.33 11.43 -28.82
C ARG A 135 27.08 10.88 -27.41
N LEU A 136 28.13 10.72 -26.60
CA LEU A 136 28.00 10.24 -25.22
C LEU A 136 27.13 11.17 -24.38
N LEU A 137 27.25 12.49 -24.54
CA LEU A 137 26.39 13.46 -23.86
C LEU A 137 24.92 13.32 -24.26
N ILE A 138 24.63 13.11 -25.55
CA ILE A 138 23.26 12.90 -26.03
C ILE A 138 22.68 11.59 -25.46
N GLU A 139 23.44 10.51 -25.46
CA GLU A 139 23.02 9.23 -24.83
C GLU A 139 22.77 9.42 -23.33
N ALA A 140 23.64 10.15 -22.63
CA ALA A 140 23.48 10.46 -21.21
C ALA A 140 22.24 11.34 -20.94
N ALA A 141 21.93 12.28 -21.84
CA ALA A 141 20.73 13.11 -21.75
C ALA A 141 19.47 12.27 -21.94
N ALA A 142 19.46 11.35 -22.92
CA ALA A 142 18.34 10.45 -23.17
C ALA A 142 18.03 9.58 -21.94
N LEU A 143 19.06 9.02 -21.28
CA LEU A 143 18.89 8.23 -20.05
C LEU A 143 18.30 9.05 -18.90
N ARG A 144 18.80 10.29 -18.69
CA ARG A 144 18.27 11.20 -17.65
C ARG A 144 16.83 11.59 -17.93
N PHE A 145 16.51 11.91 -19.18
CA PHE A 145 15.15 12.24 -19.59
C PHE A 145 14.19 11.06 -19.38
N GLY A 146 14.61 9.85 -19.78
CA GLY A 146 13.85 8.62 -19.54
C GLY A 146 13.61 8.37 -18.05
N LEU A 147 14.61 8.58 -17.20
CA LEU A 147 14.47 8.49 -15.75
C LEU A 147 13.45 9.52 -15.21
N GLY A 148 13.53 10.77 -15.67
CA GLY A 148 12.59 11.82 -15.30
C GLY A 148 11.15 11.47 -15.69
N MET A 149 10.94 10.95 -16.90
CA MET A 149 9.63 10.48 -17.36
C MET A 149 9.13 9.25 -16.60
N GLY A 150 10.01 8.32 -16.23
CA GLY A 150 9.67 7.18 -15.38
C GLY A 150 9.22 7.62 -13.98
N LEU A 151 9.85 8.65 -13.41
CA LEU A 151 9.41 9.24 -12.14
C LEU A 151 8.06 9.94 -12.28
N PHE A 152 7.81 10.70 -13.35
CA PHE A 152 6.50 11.28 -13.62
C PHE A 152 5.40 10.23 -13.80
N TYR A 153 5.71 9.11 -14.44
CA TYR A 153 4.77 7.98 -14.52
C TYR A 153 4.43 7.45 -13.12
N CYS A 154 5.40 7.35 -12.22
CA CYS A 154 5.18 6.94 -10.83
C CYS A 154 4.37 7.98 -10.03
N VAL A 155 4.38 9.27 -10.40
CA VAL A 155 3.49 10.29 -9.80
C VAL A 155 2.03 9.95 -10.08
N TRP A 156 1.71 9.62 -11.34
CA TRP A 156 0.35 9.20 -11.73
C TRP A 156 -0.02 7.87 -11.05
N ARG A 157 0.86 6.87 -11.16
CA ARG A 157 0.61 5.51 -10.66
C ARG A 157 1.67 5.09 -9.63
N PRO A 158 1.55 5.50 -8.35
CA PRO A 158 2.56 5.21 -7.33
C PRO A 158 2.77 3.71 -7.07
N ALA A 159 1.79 2.87 -7.40
CA ALA A 159 1.91 1.42 -7.35
C ALA A 159 3.03 0.84 -8.23
N SER A 160 3.56 1.59 -9.21
CA SER A 160 4.72 1.16 -10.02
C SER A 160 6.08 1.41 -9.37
N ALA A 161 6.15 2.17 -8.28
CA ALA A 161 7.39 2.49 -7.57
C ALA A 161 8.28 1.26 -7.27
N PRO A 162 7.77 0.12 -6.74
CA PRO A 162 8.62 -1.05 -6.48
C PRO A 162 9.21 -1.68 -7.73
N GLY A 163 8.56 -1.54 -8.90
CA GLY A 163 9.08 -2.05 -10.17
C GLY A 163 10.22 -1.20 -10.75
N VAL A 164 10.20 0.11 -10.49
CA VAL A 164 11.21 1.06 -10.97
C VAL A 164 12.44 1.09 -10.04
N LEU A 165 12.25 0.83 -8.75
CA LEU A 165 13.29 0.83 -7.72
C LEU A 165 14.55 -0.01 -8.07
N PRO A 166 14.45 -1.27 -8.56
CA PRO A 166 15.65 -2.02 -8.95
C PRO A 166 16.41 -1.39 -10.13
N ILE A 167 15.72 -0.74 -11.06
CA ILE A 167 16.35 -0.09 -12.22
C ILE A 167 17.17 1.12 -11.76
N VAL A 168 16.58 1.98 -10.92
CA VAL A 168 17.28 3.16 -10.38
C VAL A 168 18.38 2.74 -9.40
N GLY A 169 18.13 1.67 -8.62
CA GLY A 169 19.07 1.11 -7.66
C GLY A 169 20.32 0.52 -8.32
N THR A 170 20.19 -0.21 -9.44
CA THR A 170 21.34 -0.71 -10.18
C THR A 170 22.14 0.43 -10.80
N MET A 171 21.47 1.43 -11.39
CA MET A 171 22.13 2.62 -11.91
C MET A 171 22.92 3.36 -10.83
N PHE A 172 22.34 3.52 -9.64
CA PHE A 172 23.04 4.10 -8.49
C PHE A 172 24.25 3.27 -8.05
N MET A 173 24.11 1.96 -7.93
CA MET A 173 25.22 1.09 -7.49
C MET A 173 26.39 1.10 -8.49
N PHE A 174 26.11 1.09 -9.79
CA PHE A 174 27.15 1.22 -10.80
C PHE A 174 27.86 2.59 -10.72
N LEU A 175 27.09 3.68 -10.64
CA LEU A 175 27.68 5.01 -10.50
C LEU A 175 28.48 5.16 -9.20
N LEU A 176 28.01 4.59 -8.11
CA LEU A 176 28.73 4.56 -6.84
C LEU A 176 30.09 3.87 -7.02
N GLY A 177 30.13 2.72 -7.71
CA GLY A 177 31.37 2.03 -8.03
C GLY A 177 32.35 2.89 -8.84
N PHE A 178 31.86 3.63 -9.84
CA PHE A 178 32.69 4.57 -10.61
C PHE A 178 33.20 5.74 -9.76
N VAL A 179 32.37 6.30 -8.89
CA VAL A 179 32.79 7.37 -7.97
C VAL A 179 33.88 6.86 -7.02
N VAL A 180 33.73 5.65 -6.46
CA VAL A 180 34.77 5.05 -5.59
C VAL A 180 36.08 4.85 -6.35
N ARG A 181 36.03 4.38 -7.60
CA ARG A 181 37.21 4.28 -8.48
C ARG A 181 37.87 5.64 -8.68
N ASP A 182 37.11 6.67 -9.02
CA ASP A 182 37.66 7.97 -9.36
C ASP A 182 38.18 8.72 -8.12
N VAL A 183 37.61 8.45 -6.94
CA VAL A 183 38.20 8.85 -5.65
C VAL A 183 39.56 8.20 -5.44
N ALA A 184 39.70 6.90 -5.69
CA ALA A 184 40.97 6.19 -5.56
C ALA A 184 42.04 6.69 -6.55
N LEU A 185 41.63 7.15 -7.73
CA LEU A 185 42.51 7.72 -8.76
C LEU A 185 42.78 9.22 -8.57
N GLY A 186 42.08 9.88 -7.64
CA GLY A 186 42.17 11.34 -7.45
C GLY A 186 41.58 12.15 -8.60
N THR A 187 40.71 11.55 -9.43
CA THR A 187 40.09 12.16 -10.61
C THR A 187 38.61 12.47 -10.41
N LEU A 188 38.18 12.63 -9.14
CA LEU A 188 36.79 12.88 -8.80
C LEU A 188 36.31 14.19 -9.42
N ASP A 189 35.25 14.11 -10.21
CA ASP A 189 34.60 15.28 -10.78
C ASP A 189 33.33 15.68 -10.02
N SER A 190 33.05 16.98 -9.94
CA SER A 190 31.87 17.50 -9.24
C SER A 190 30.56 17.02 -9.88
N SER A 191 30.53 16.85 -11.21
CA SER A 191 29.32 16.38 -11.91
C SER A 191 28.93 14.96 -11.52
N GLN A 192 29.90 14.11 -11.18
CA GLN A 192 29.67 12.73 -10.73
C GLN A 192 29.01 12.71 -9.35
N VAL A 193 29.42 13.60 -8.45
CA VAL A 193 28.82 13.73 -7.11
C VAL A 193 27.36 14.17 -7.24
N TYR A 194 27.06 15.17 -8.07
CA TYR A 194 25.68 15.59 -8.32
C TYR A 194 24.84 14.47 -8.94
N ALA A 195 25.42 13.67 -9.84
CA ALA A 195 24.74 12.51 -10.43
C ALA A 195 24.36 11.49 -9.36
N LEU A 196 25.31 11.14 -8.50
CA LEU A 196 25.09 10.19 -7.42
C LEU A 196 24.05 10.69 -6.40
N LEU A 197 24.11 11.96 -6.02
CA LEU A 197 23.14 12.57 -5.10
C LEU A 197 21.73 12.63 -5.70
N SER A 198 21.60 12.97 -6.98
CA SER A 198 20.29 13.00 -7.66
C SER A 198 19.64 11.61 -7.73
N LEU A 199 20.44 10.57 -8.00
CA LEU A 199 20.01 9.18 -7.99
C LEU A 199 19.60 8.71 -6.59
N ALA A 200 20.40 9.05 -5.57
CA ALA A 200 20.05 8.78 -4.17
C ALA A 200 18.71 9.46 -3.79
N GLY A 201 18.51 10.70 -4.23
CA GLY A 201 17.24 11.42 -4.05
C GLY A 201 16.06 10.73 -4.73
N ALA A 202 16.23 10.22 -5.96
CA ALA A 202 15.21 9.44 -6.65
C ALA A 202 14.88 8.13 -5.91
N ILE A 203 15.90 7.42 -5.42
CA ILE A 203 15.71 6.20 -4.62
C ILE A 203 14.96 6.54 -3.33
N ALA A 204 15.33 7.60 -2.63
CA ALA A 204 14.63 8.04 -1.43
C ALA A 204 13.15 8.38 -1.71
N ALA A 205 12.86 9.06 -2.82
CA ALA A 205 11.49 9.32 -3.25
C ALA A 205 10.71 8.02 -3.53
N LEU A 206 11.31 7.06 -4.23
CA LEU A 206 10.68 5.75 -4.49
C LEU A 206 10.48 4.94 -3.20
N VAL A 207 11.48 4.91 -2.31
CA VAL A 207 11.40 4.20 -1.03
C VAL A 207 10.34 4.81 -0.10
N THR A 208 10.26 6.14 -0.02
CA THR A 208 9.23 6.82 0.77
C THR A 208 7.83 6.52 0.25
N THR A 209 7.62 6.51 -1.07
CA THR A 209 6.32 6.12 -1.66
C THR A 209 5.98 4.66 -1.39
N TRP A 210 6.96 3.76 -1.46
CA TRP A 210 6.78 2.34 -1.15
C TRP A 210 6.45 2.11 0.33
N LEU A 211 7.15 2.79 1.24
CA LEU A 211 6.86 2.78 2.69
C LEU A 211 5.48 3.37 2.99
N ALA A 212 5.06 4.43 2.30
CA ALA A 212 3.73 5.00 2.49
C ALA A 212 2.62 4.06 2.00
N ASP A 213 2.85 3.30 0.92
CA ASP A 213 1.86 2.38 0.38
C ASP A 213 1.80 1.05 1.15
N ARG A 214 2.95 0.46 1.53
CA ARG A 214 3.04 -0.85 2.19
C ARG A 214 3.40 -0.84 3.68
N GLY A 215 3.72 0.31 4.25
CA GLY A 215 4.16 0.44 5.65
C GLY A 215 3.13 -0.02 6.69
N TYR A 216 1.84 -0.02 6.33
CA TYR A 216 0.79 -0.62 7.16
C TYR A 216 0.96 -2.14 7.32
N MET A 217 1.25 -2.87 6.22
CA MET A 217 1.47 -4.31 6.29
C MET A 217 2.71 -4.65 7.11
N LEU A 218 3.80 -3.89 6.99
CA LEU A 218 4.99 -4.08 7.81
C LEU A 218 4.72 -3.83 9.30
N ARG A 219 3.98 -2.77 9.64
CA ARG A 219 3.58 -2.52 11.04
C ARG A 219 2.63 -3.59 11.59
N ALA A 220 1.70 -4.08 10.77
CA ALA A 220 0.79 -5.16 11.15
C ALA A 220 1.55 -6.48 11.39
N LEU A 221 2.46 -6.84 10.47
CA LEU A 221 3.34 -7.99 10.61
C LEU A 221 4.27 -7.85 11.82
N TRP A 222 4.78 -6.65 12.08
CA TRP A 222 5.65 -6.41 13.23
C TRP A 222 4.87 -6.42 14.55
N LYS A 223 3.63 -5.92 14.58
CA LYS A 223 2.72 -6.09 15.72
C LYS A 223 2.36 -7.56 15.94
N GLN A 224 2.13 -8.34 14.89
CA GLN A 224 1.89 -9.79 14.98
C GLN A 224 3.14 -10.55 15.43
N ALA A 225 4.34 -10.13 15.01
CA ALA A 225 5.60 -10.73 15.43
C ALA A 225 6.02 -10.30 16.85
N ALA A 226 5.65 -9.09 17.27
CA ALA A 226 5.89 -8.56 18.62
C ALA A 226 4.83 -9.03 19.63
N ALA A 227 3.61 -9.30 19.17
CA ALA A 227 2.64 -10.12 19.89
C ALA A 227 3.06 -11.58 19.76
N GLN A 228 4.15 -11.97 20.42
CA GLN A 228 4.44 -13.38 20.67
C GLN A 228 3.46 -13.91 21.73
N PRO A 229 2.62 -14.89 21.39
CA PRO A 229 2.32 -16.00 22.26
C PRO A 229 3.34 -17.11 21.99
N ALA A 230 4.34 -17.23 22.85
CA ALA A 230 5.17 -18.43 23.01
C ALA A 230 5.67 -18.50 24.45
#